data_AF-A0A3N5V2L2-F1
#
_entry.id   AF-A0A3N5V2L2-F1
#
_cell.length_a   1.000
_cell.length_b   1.000
_cell.length_c   1.000
_cell.angle_alpha   90.00
_cell.angle_beta   90.00
_cell.angle_gamma   90.00
#
_symmetry.space_group_name_H-M   'P 1'
#
loop_
_entity.id
_entity.type
_entity.pdbx_description
1 polymer ?
#
loop_
_entity_poly.entity_id
_entity_poly.type
_entity_poly.pdbx_seq_one_letter_code
_entity_poly.pdbx_strand_id
1 'polypeptide(L)'
;MVRKIFSGLLISLSVLFLVLSVVGMGAIWFYNEPLTREVTGQLKEVDIELAQAEATLISSEKELERALGIVDAAQGALDKLTQQSESAENLFDSIQNTLDDRLLPELKTTRNRIDSARATLENLQTLLAQVSSFVPGVDLNVFDRSLTDLISSARALDTEIADVEVLATQASTFVSDTSYLLGGDLTETRDSLQGFLASIQDYEKKVVRWREQDQQLIEGAPKWIDQASIILTVFLLWFALSQFGLLLHGLSLRAGGDPLLVLRRTPRDKSVPAGDDIDVELEA
;
A
#
# COMPACT_ATOMS: atom_id res chain seq x y z
N MET A 1 -30.63 34.36 -41.31
CA MET A 1 -30.13 34.80 -39.98
C MET A 1 -29.52 33.66 -39.17
N VAL A 2 -30.17 32.49 -39.10
CA VAL A 2 -29.69 31.30 -38.34
C VAL A 2 -28.22 30.94 -38.61
N ARG A 3 -27.76 30.93 -39.87
CA ARG A 3 -26.35 30.63 -40.23
C ARG A 3 -25.33 31.58 -39.57
N LYS A 4 -25.66 32.87 -39.42
CA LYS A 4 -24.77 33.86 -38.80
C LYS A 4 -24.67 33.66 -37.29
N ILE A 5 -25.78 33.32 -36.64
CA ILE A 5 -25.83 33.04 -35.20
C ILE A 5 -25.05 31.76 -34.90
N PHE A 6 -25.26 30.70 -35.69
CA PHE A 6 -24.57 29.42 -35.51
C PHE A 6 -23.05 29.54 -35.72
N SER A 7 -22.62 30.24 -36.78
CA SER A 7 -21.20 30.51 -37.03
C SER A 7 -20.57 31.34 -35.89
N GLY A 8 -21.26 32.37 -35.39
CA GLY A 8 -20.77 33.18 -34.27
C GLY A 8 -20.60 32.36 -32.98
N LEU A 9 -21.57 31.49 -32.66
CA LEU A 9 -21.52 30.61 -31.49
C LEU A 9 -20.37 29.60 -31.60
N LEU A 10 -20.18 29.01 -32.77
CA LEU A 10 -19.12 28.02 -33.03
C LEU A 10 -17.73 28.65 -32.90
N ILE A 11 -17.53 29.86 -33.43
CA ILE A 11 -16.28 30.60 -33.28
C ILE A 11 -16.02 30.94 -31.80
N SER A 12 -17.02 31.47 -31.08
CA SER A 12 -16.86 31.84 -29.67
C SER A 12 -16.50 30.64 -28.80
N LEU A 13 -17.18 29.50 -29.02
CA LEU A 13 -16.95 28.28 -28.26
C LEU A 13 -15.57 27.68 -28.54
N SER A 14 -15.15 27.67 -29.82
CA SER A 14 -13.84 27.19 -30.22
C SER A 14 -12.70 28.02 -29.61
N VAL A 15 -12.82 29.36 -29.62
CA VAL A 15 -11.82 30.25 -28.99
C VAL A 15 -11.73 29.98 -27.48
N LEU A 16 -12.87 29.84 -26.80
CA LEU A 16 -12.91 29.52 -25.37
C LEU A 16 -12.18 28.21 -25.07
N PHE A 17 -12.47 27.15 -25.83
CA PHE A 17 -11.83 25.85 -25.65
C PHE A 17 -10.34 25.84 -25.99
N LEU A 18 -9.91 26.65 -26.97
CA LEU A 18 -8.50 26.81 -27.31
C LEU A 18 -7.74 27.47 -26.14
N VAL A 19 -8.28 28.56 -25.59
CA VAL A 19 -7.70 29.21 -24.40
C VAL A 19 -7.63 28.23 -23.23
N LEU A 20 -8.72 27.49 -22.97
CA LEU A 20 -8.76 26.48 -21.92
C LEU A 20 -7.68 25.40 -22.12
N SER A 21 -7.45 24.98 -23.35
CA SER A 21 -6.42 23.99 -23.67
C SER A 21 -5.01 24.51 -23.41
N VAL A 22 -4.71 25.76 -23.76
CA VAL A 22 -3.39 26.37 -23.52
C VAL A 22 -3.16 26.57 -22.02
N VAL A 23 -4.16 27.07 -21.30
CA VAL A 23 -4.11 27.19 -19.84
C VAL A 23 -3.93 25.81 -19.19
N GLY A 24 -4.64 24.79 -19.68
CA GLY A 24 -4.52 23.41 -19.23
C GLY A 24 -3.10 22.86 -19.37
N MET A 25 -2.45 23.09 -20.51
CA MET A 25 -1.05 22.70 -20.70
C MET A 25 -0.13 23.38 -19.69
N GLY A 26 -0.27 24.70 -19.50
CA GLY A 26 0.51 25.44 -18.50
C GLY A 26 0.27 24.92 -17.08
N ALA A 27 -0.99 24.63 -16.73
CA ALA A 27 -1.36 24.09 -15.44
C ALA A 27 -0.72 22.71 -15.20
N ILE A 28 -0.72 21.79 -16.17
CA ILE A 28 -0.12 20.46 -16.03
C ILE A 28 1.34 20.56 -15.62
N TRP A 29 2.14 21.37 -16.33
CA TRP A 29 3.56 21.51 -16.02
C TRP A 29 3.81 22.27 -14.72
N PHE A 30 2.97 23.26 -14.40
CA PHE A 30 3.05 23.99 -13.13
C PHE A 30 2.74 23.09 -11.92
N TYR A 31 1.78 22.18 -12.04
CA TYR A 31 1.40 21.26 -10.97
C TYR A 31 2.19 19.96 -10.96
N ASN A 32 2.85 19.56 -12.05
CA ASN A 32 3.63 18.31 -12.12
C ASN A 32 4.71 18.25 -11.02
N GLU A 33 5.52 19.30 -10.90
CA GLU A 33 6.61 19.33 -9.93
C GLU A 33 6.14 19.30 -8.46
N PRO A 34 5.19 20.15 -8.01
CA PRO A 34 4.70 20.07 -6.63
C PRO A 34 3.95 18.76 -6.36
N LEU A 35 3.21 18.22 -7.32
CA LEU A 35 2.53 16.93 -7.18
C LEU A 35 3.53 15.78 -7.00
N THR A 36 4.60 15.77 -7.81
CA THR A 36 5.67 14.78 -7.70
C THR A 36 6.37 14.86 -6.35
N ARG A 37 6.68 16.08 -5.88
CA ARG A 37 7.31 16.27 -4.56
C ARG A 37 6.41 15.83 -3.42
N GLU A 38 5.12 16.16 -3.49
CA GLU A 38 4.13 15.78 -2.47
C GLU A 38 3.97 14.26 -2.40
N VAL A 39 3.72 13.59 -3.54
CA VAL A 39 3.57 12.14 -3.61
C VAL A 39 4.84 11.43 -3.15
N THR A 40 6.01 11.87 -3.61
CA THR A 40 7.29 11.28 -3.19
C THR A 40 7.56 11.54 -1.71
N GLY A 41 7.14 12.69 -1.18
CA GLY A 41 7.27 13.05 0.23
C GLY A 41 6.42 12.14 1.12
N GLN A 42 5.14 11.95 0.77
CA GLN A 42 4.23 11.07 1.49
C GLN A 42 4.70 9.60 1.44
N LEU A 43 5.14 9.11 0.27
CA LEU A 43 5.70 7.76 0.17
C LEU A 43 6.96 7.59 1.03
N LYS A 44 7.85 8.60 1.08
CA LYS A 44 9.01 8.54 1.98
C LYS A 44 8.63 8.52 3.46
N GLU A 45 7.58 9.22 3.84
CA GLU A 45 7.06 9.17 5.21
C GLU A 45 6.54 7.76 5.54
N VAL A 46 5.86 7.12 4.58
CA VAL A 46 5.46 5.71 4.67
C VAL A 46 6.67 4.78 4.80
N ASP A 47 7.74 4.91 4.01
CA ASP A 47 8.96 4.10 4.17
C ASP A 47 9.61 4.30 5.56
N ILE A 48 9.63 5.52 6.09
CA ILE A 48 10.17 5.81 7.43
C ILE A 48 9.37 5.07 8.51
N GLU A 49 8.04 5.14 8.46
CA GLU A 49 7.16 4.45 9.40
C GLU A 49 7.27 2.93 9.27
N LEU A 50 7.36 2.40 8.04
CA LEU A 50 7.59 0.97 7.81
C LEU A 50 8.96 0.51 8.33
N ALA A 51 10.01 1.33 8.17
CA ALA A 51 11.34 1.04 8.71
C ALA A 51 11.33 1.01 10.24
N GLN A 52 10.59 1.92 10.87
CA GLN A 52 10.41 1.93 12.32
C GLN A 52 9.61 0.71 12.80
N ALA A 53 8.56 0.32 12.08
CA ALA A 53 7.79 -0.87 12.38
C ALA A 53 8.66 -2.14 12.29
N GLU A 54 9.47 -2.28 11.22
CA GLU A 54 10.42 -3.37 11.04
C GLU A 54 11.42 -3.45 12.20
N ALA A 55 12.06 -2.33 12.55
CA ALA A 55 13.00 -2.27 13.66
C ALA A 55 12.34 -2.67 15.00
N THR A 56 11.09 -2.25 15.21
CA THR A 56 10.33 -2.61 16.41
C THR A 56 10.01 -4.11 16.44
N LEU A 57 9.55 -4.68 15.32
CA LEU A 57 9.25 -6.11 15.19
C LEU A 57 10.49 -6.98 15.46
N ILE A 58 11.64 -6.64 14.86
CA ILE A 58 12.93 -7.33 15.09
C ILE A 58 13.32 -7.27 16.57
N SER A 59 13.06 -6.14 17.22
CA SER A 59 13.38 -5.96 18.64
C SER A 59 12.45 -6.79 19.54
N SER A 60 11.16 -6.85 19.22
CA SER A 60 10.16 -7.69 19.89
C SER A 60 10.44 -9.18 19.70
N GLU A 61 10.84 -9.61 18.50
CA GLU A 61 11.25 -11.00 18.23
C GLU A 61 12.35 -11.44 19.21
N LYS A 62 13.41 -10.64 19.36
CA LYS A 62 14.53 -10.95 20.26
C LYS A 62 14.12 -11.02 21.73
N GLU A 63 13.16 -10.19 22.17
CA GLU A 63 12.65 -10.26 23.54
C GLU A 63 11.80 -11.49 23.77
N LEU A 64 11.04 -11.93 22.78
CA LEU A 64 10.28 -13.18 22.87
C LEU A 64 11.14 -14.41 22.89
N GLU A 65 12.20 -14.45 22.08
CA GLU A 65 13.16 -15.54 22.14
C GLU A 65 13.79 -15.65 23.54
N ARG A 66 14.05 -14.51 24.20
CA ARG A 66 14.52 -14.48 25.59
C ARG A 66 13.45 -14.96 26.56
N ALA A 67 12.21 -14.48 26.43
CA ALA A 67 11.09 -14.90 27.27
C ALA A 67 10.83 -16.41 27.14
N LEU A 68 10.85 -16.95 25.92
CA LEU A 68 10.79 -18.40 25.65
C LEU A 68 11.90 -19.16 26.36
N GLY A 69 13.15 -18.67 26.27
CA GLY A 69 14.28 -19.27 26.97
C GLY A 69 14.12 -19.25 28.50
N ILE A 70 13.51 -18.21 29.06
CA ILE A 70 13.19 -18.11 30.49
C ILE A 70 12.12 -19.13 30.88
N VAL A 71 11.05 -19.26 30.08
CA VAL A 71 9.99 -20.26 30.29
C VAL A 71 10.54 -21.68 30.20
N ASP A 72 11.39 -21.98 29.21
CA ASP A 72 12.03 -23.28 29.07
C ASP A 72 12.93 -23.63 30.27
N ALA A 73 13.67 -22.63 30.80
CA ALA A 73 14.47 -22.81 31.99
C ALA A 73 13.61 -23.08 33.24
N ALA A 74 12.48 -22.38 33.39
CA ALA A 74 11.53 -22.56 34.47
C ALA A 74 10.84 -23.95 34.40
N GLN A 75 10.41 -24.36 33.20
CA GLN A 75 9.86 -25.69 32.96
C GLN A 75 10.87 -26.79 33.35
N GLY A 76 12.13 -26.65 32.92
CA GLY A 76 13.18 -27.61 33.28
C GLY A 76 13.50 -27.64 34.78
N ALA A 77 13.28 -26.54 35.51
CA ALA A 77 13.39 -26.51 36.97
C ALA A 77 12.20 -27.22 37.64
N LEU A 78 10.98 -27.02 37.14
CA LEU A 78 9.78 -27.73 37.58
C LEU A 78 9.90 -29.24 37.36
N ASP A 79 10.36 -29.68 36.19
CA ASP A 79 10.58 -31.10 35.89
C ASP A 79 11.57 -31.76 36.87
N LYS A 80 12.65 -31.04 37.21
CA LYS A 80 13.63 -31.50 38.21
C LYS A 80 13.06 -31.54 39.61
N LEU A 81 12.23 -30.56 39.98
CA LEU A 81 11.54 -30.52 41.27
C LEU A 81 10.61 -31.73 41.42
N THR A 82 9.82 -32.06 40.40
CA THR A 82 8.96 -33.26 40.38
C THR A 82 9.78 -34.55 40.55
N GLN A 83 11.02 -34.58 40.06
CA GLN A 83 11.92 -35.73 40.19
C GLN A 83 12.71 -35.77 41.52
N GLN A 84 12.99 -34.61 42.14
CA GLN A 84 13.86 -34.47 43.31
C GLN A 84 13.15 -33.70 44.45
N SER A 85 12.17 -34.37 45.07
CA SER A 85 11.36 -33.83 46.18
C SER A 85 12.14 -33.38 47.42
N GLU A 86 13.39 -33.81 47.62
CA GLU A 86 14.16 -33.54 48.85
C GLU A 86 14.83 -32.15 48.91
N SER A 87 14.90 -31.40 47.79
CA SER A 87 15.56 -30.08 47.72
C SER A 87 14.64 -28.97 47.20
N ALA A 88 13.34 -29.10 47.48
CA ALA A 88 12.29 -28.30 46.89
C ALA A 88 12.41 -26.79 47.17
N GLU A 89 12.82 -26.41 48.39
CA GLU A 89 12.86 -25.01 48.86
C GLU A 89 13.77 -24.12 48.00
N ASN A 90 15.01 -24.54 47.75
CA ASN A 90 15.97 -23.77 46.92
C ASN A 90 15.55 -23.69 45.44
N LEU A 91 14.83 -24.71 44.94
CA LEU A 91 14.32 -24.70 43.57
C LEU A 91 13.11 -23.76 43.43
N PHE A 92 12.25 -23.68 44.45
CA PHE A 92 11.13 -22.75 44.48
C PHE A 92 11.61 -21.30 44.47
N ASP A 93 12.56 -20.94 45.33
CA ASP A 93 13.15 -19.59 45.33
C ASP A 93 13.74 -19.24 43.95
N SER A 94 14.37 -20.22 43.27
CA SER A 94 14.92 -20.00 41.93
C SER A 94 13.84 -19.81 40.87
N ILE A 95 12.73 -20.55 40.93
CA ILE A 95 11.60 -20.42 39.99
C ILE A 95 10.91 -19.07 40.20
N GLN A 96 10.63 -18.72 41.46
CA GLN A 96 9.99 -17.45 41.80
C GLN A 96 10.82 -16.26 41.33
N ASN A 97 12.12 -16.23 41.64
CA ASN A 97 13.01 -15.17 41.16
C ASN A 97 13.09 -15.13 39.62
N THR A 98 12.99 -16.28 38.94
CA THR A 98 13.00 -16.33 37.47
C THR A 98 11.72 -15.76 36.88
N LEU A 99 10.56 -16.08 37.46
CA LEU A 99 9.27 -15.57 37.02
C LEU A 99 9.13 -14.06 37.32
N ASP A 100 9.40 -13.67 38.57
CA ASP A 100 9.18 -12.29 39.04
C ASP A 100 10.24 -11.32 38.53
N ASP A 101 11.53 -11.68 38.56
CA ASP A 101 12.60 -10.73 38.23
C ASP A 101 12.98 -10.73 36.75
N ARG A 102 12.56 -11.74 35.98
CA ARG A 102 12.94 -11.86 34.56
C ARG A 102 11.77 -11.98 33.63
N LEU A 103 10.87 -12.94 33.85
CA LEU A 103 9.77 -13.18 32.92
C LEU A 103 8.78 -12.01 32.90
N LEU A 104 8.25 -11.60 34.07
CA LEU A 104 7.27 -10.52 34.14
C LEU A 104 7.80 -9.19 33.56
N PRO A 105 9.03 -8.73 33.86
CA PRO A 105 9.58 -7.52 33.25
C PRO A 105 9.77 -7.62 31.73
N GLU A 106 10.22 -8.77 31.21
CA GLU A 106 10.41 -8.99 29.77
C GLU A 106 9.07 -9.03 29.03
N LEU A 107 8.05 -9.69 29.60
CA LEU A 107 6.68 -9.70 29.07
C LEU A 107 6.09 -8.30 29.02
N LYS A 108 6.26 -7.51 30.09
CA LYS A 108 5.80 -6.11 30.13
C LYS A 108 6.53 -5.23 29.12
N THR A 109 7.83 -5.44 28.93
CA THR A 109 8.62 -4.72 27.93
C THR A 109 8.15 -5.07 26.53
N THR A 110 7.91 -6.35 26.26
CA THR A 110 7.37 -6.86 25.00
C THR A 110 6.01 -6.23 24.72
N ARG A 111 5.11 -6.20 25.72
CA ARG A 111 3.79 -5.56 25.65
C ARG A 111 3.86 -4.10 25.22
N ASN A 112 4.70 -3.30 25.87
CA ASN A 112 4.87 -1.89 25.53
C ASN A 112 5.38 -1.68 24.09
N ARG A 113 6.22 -2.61 23.60
CA ARG A 113 6.72 -2.56 22.21
C ARG A 113 5.67 -2.95 21.19
N ILE A 114 4.83 -3.94 21.52
CA ILE A 114 3.68 -4.31 20.69
C ILE A 114 2.71 -3.14 20.57
N ASP A 115 2.41 -2.46 21.67
CA ASP A 115 1.58 -1.26 21.66
C ASP A 115 2.18 -0.15 20.80
N SER A 116 3.50 0.04 20.88
CA SER A 116 4.22 1.02 20.04
C SER A 116 4.16 0.66 18.56
N ALA A 117 4.42 -0.61 18.21
CA ALA A 117 4.31 -1.11 16.84
C ALA A 117 2.88 -0.94 16.31
N ARG A 118 1.87 -1.26 17.13
CA ARG A 118 0.46 -1.07 16.79
C ARG A 118 0.13 0.39 16.50
N ALA A 119 0.60 1.32 17.33
CA ALA A 119 0.40 2.75 17.09
C ALA A 119 1.03 3.22 15.77
N THR A 120 2.23 2.75 15.45
CA THR A 120 2.88 2.99 14.14
C THR A 120 2.04 2.45 12.98
N LEU A 121 1.47 1.24 13.12
CA LEU A 121 0.64 0.63 12.08
C LEU A 121 -0.72 1.33 11.90
N GLU A 122 -1.33 1.80 12.99
CA GLU A 122 -2.53 2.63 12.95
C GLU A 122 -2.24 3.99 12.27
N ASN A 123 -1.06 4.57 12.51
CA ASN A 123 -0.62 5.78 11.81
C ASN A 123 -0.42 5.52 10.30
N LEU A 124 0.26 4.42 9.97
CA LEU A 124 0.48 3.98 8.58
C LEU A 124 -0.86 3.77 7.85
N GLN A 125 -1.85 3.15 8.48
CA GLN A 125 -3.19 2.98 7.90
C GLN A 125 -3.82 4.34 7.57
N THR A 126 -3.66 5.33 8.45
CA THR A 126 -4.15 6.70 8.23
C THR A 126 -3.45 7.38 7.06
N LEU A 127 -2.12 7.27 6.97
CA LEU A 127 -1.32 7.80 5.87
C LEU A 127 -1.69 7.14 4.53
N LEU A 128 -1.82 5.81 4.50
CA LEU A 128 -2.21 5.06 3.30
C LEU A 128 -3.63 5.42 2.85
N ALA A 129 -4.57 5.61 3.78
CA ALA A 129 -5.91 6.09 3.44
C ALA A 129 -5.86 7.48 2.79
N GLN A 130 -5.01 8.37 3.28
CA GLN A 130 -4.80 9.69 2.69
C GLN A 130 -4.22 9.60 1.28
N VAL A 131 -3.19 8.78 1.05
CA VAL A 131 -2.59 8.55 -0.27
C VAL A 131 -3.61 7.91 -1.24
N SER A 132 -4.42 6.96 -0.76
CA SER A 132 -5.46 6.29 -1.57
C SER A 132 -6.50 7.27 -2.11
N SER A 133 -6.82 8.31 -1.34
CA SER A 133 -7.78 9.33 -1.75
C SER A 133 -7.23 10.23 -2.88
N PHE A 134 -5.91 10.29 -3.02
CA PHE A 134 -5.23 11.16 -3.97
C PHE A 134 -4.98 10.51 -5.32
N VAL A 135 -4.71 9.20 -5.36
CA VAL A 135 -4.36 8.47 -6.59
C VAL A 135 -5.50 7.55 -7.03
N PRO A 136 -6.42 8.01 -7.90
CA PRO A 136 -7.50 7.16 -8.42
C PRO A 136 -6.92 6.00 -9.24
N GLY A 137 -7.27 4.77 -8.86
CA GLY A 137 -6.91 3.54 -9.59
C GLY A 137 -5.78 2.70 -8.98
N VAL A 138 -5.17 3.13 -7.87
CA VAL A 138 -4.26 2.28 -7.09
C VAL A 138 -5.06 1.51 -6.03
N ASP A 139 -5.09 0.19 -6.13
CA ASP A 139 -5.80 -0.67 -5.18
C ASP A 139 -4.95 -0.89 -3.92
N LEU A 140 -5.10 0.01 -2.95
CA LEU A 140 -4.44 -0.09 -1.64
C LEU A 140 -5.20 -1.00 -0.64
N ASN A 141 -6.32 -1.63 -1.03
CA ASN A 141 -7.08 -2.52 -0.13
C ASN A 141 -6.26 -3.71 0.38
N VAL A 142 -5.25 -4.13 -0.38
CA VAL A 142 -4.37 -5.23 0.02
C VAL A 142 -3.57 -4.88 1.28
N PHE A 143 -3.15 -3.61 1.41
CA PHE A 143 -2.48 -3.10 2.59
C PHE A 143 -3.46 -2.99 3.77
N ASP A 144 -4.67 -2.49 3.54
CA ASP A 144 -5.66 -2.25 4.59
C ASP A 144 -6.06 -3.54 5.33
N ARG A 145 -6.34 -4.64 4.59
CA ARG A 145 -6.64 -5.93 5.22
C ARG A 145 -5.47 -6.48 6.03
N SER A 146 -4.28 -6.44 5.45
CA SER A 146 -3.10 -6.99 6.09
C SER A 146 -2.70 -6.21 7.34
N LEU A 147 -2.86 -4.88 7.33
CA LEU A 147 -2.66 -4.02 8.50
C LEU A 147 -3.74 -4.23 9.55
N THR A 148 -5.00 -4.39 9.14
CA THR A 148 -6.10 -4.70 10.06
C THR A 148 -5.89 -6.04 10.75
N ASP A 149 -5.52 -7.07 9.98
CA ASP A 149 -5.19 -8.40 10.50
C ASP A 149 -4.01 -8.29 11.48
N LEU A 150 -2.99 -7.49 11.15
CA LEU A 150 -1.83 -7.26 12.01
C LEU A 150 -2.17 -6.53 13.31
N ILE A 151 -2.97 -5.47 13.26
CA ILE A 151 -3.47 -4.77 14.45
C ILE A 151 -4.32 -5.72 15.31
N SER A 152 -5.10 -6.60 14.68
CA SER A 152 -5.91 -7.60 15.39
C SER A 152 -5.03 -8.66 16.07
N SER A 153 -3.99 -9.16 15.39
CA SER A 153 -3.01 -10.08 15.97
C SER A 153 -2.27 -9.43 17.12
N ALA A 154 -1.85 -8.18 16.99
CA ALA A 154 -1.20 -7.43 18.06
C ALA A 154 -2.11 -7.25 19.30
N ARG A 155 -3.42 -7.07 19.11
CA ARG A 155 -4.39 -7.01 20.22
C ARG A 155 -4.65 -8.36 20.87
N ALA A 156 -4.83 -9.41 20.08
CA ALA A 156 -5.01 -10.77 20.59
C ALA A 156 -3.82 -11.18 21.44
N LEU A 157 -2.64 -10.83 20.96
CA LEU A 157 -1.38 -10.99 21.64
C LEU A 157 -1.23 -10.18 22.93
N ASP A 158 -1.60 -8.89 22.92
CA ASP A 158 -1.60 -8.07 24.15
C ASP A 158 -2.45 -8.74 25.25
N THR A 159 -3.55 -9.36 24.84
CA THR A 159 -4.43 -10.14 25.72
C THR A 159 -3.73 -11.40 26.23
N GLU A 160 -3.09 -12.16 25.34
CA GLU A 160 -2.37 -13.40 25.70
C GLU A 160 -1.19 -13.13 26.65
N ILE A 161 -0.41 -12.07 26.41
CA ILE A 161 0.67 -11.64 27.32
C ILE A 161 0.10 -11.22 28.67
N ALA A 162 -1.03 -10.51 28.70
CA ALA A 162 -1.69 -10.15 29.93
C ALA A 162 -2.19 -11.39 30.70
N ASP A 163 -2.71 -12.40 30.00
CA ASP A 163 -3.15 -13.66 30.59
C ASP A 163 -1.94 -14.44 31.16
N VAL A 164 -0.81 -14.47 30.44
CA VAL A 164 0.45 -15.05 30.93
C VAL A 164 1.00 -14.25 32.12
N GLU A 165 0.91 -12.92 32.14
CA GLU A 165 1.31 -12.08 33.26
C GLU A 165 0.49 -12.44 34.52
N VAL A 166 -0.82 -12.64 34.35
CA VAL A 166 -1.71 -13.11 35.42
C VAL A 166 -1.35 -14.52 35.87
N LEU A 167 -1.10 -15.44 34.95
CA LEU A 167 -0.69 -16.82 35.27
C LEU A 167 0.67 -16.86 35.98
N ALA A 168 1.66 -16.09 35.54
CA ALA A 168 2.97 -16.00 36.17
C ALA A 168 2.89 -15.35 37.55
N THR A 169 2.06 -14.31 37.72
CA THR A 169 1.79 -13.70 39.03
C THR A 169 1.11 -14.70 39.96
N GLN A 170 0.10 -15.42 39.45
CA GLN A 170 -0.57 -16.49 40.19
C GLN A 170 0.43 -17.59 40.55
N ALA A 171 1.25 -18.06 39.62
CA ALA A 171 2.28 -19.07 39.86
C ALA A 171 3.30 -18.61 40.89
N SER A 172 3.75 -17.35 40.88
CA SER A 172 4.60 -16.77 41.95
C SER A 172 3.91 -16.85 43.31
N THR A 173 2.62 -16.49 43.40
CA THR A 173 1.86 -16.61 44.66
C THR A 173 1.56 -18.07 45.06
N PHE A 174 1.35 -18.98 44.10
CA PHE A 174 1.01 -20.39 44.33
C PHE A 174 2.24 -21.27 44.56
N VAL A 175 3.43 -20.86 44.10
CA VAL A 175 4.71 -21.47 44.50
C VAL A 175 4.89 -21.43 46.02
N SER A 176 4.27 -20.43 46.66
CA SER A 176 4.15 -20.35 48.12
C SER A 176 3.21 -21.43 48.72
N ASP A 177 2.23 -21.93 47.96
CA ASP A 177 1.21 -22.91 48.36
C ASP A 177 1.40 -24.27 47.63
N THR A 178 2.38 -25.03 48.13
CA THR A 178 2.86 -26.36 47.65
C THR A 178 1.83 -27.42 47.19
N SER A 179 0.53 -27.29 47.49
CA SER A 179 -0.48 -28.31 47.16
C SER A 179 -1.12 -28.17 45.76
N TYR A 180 -1.01 -27.00 45.12
CA TYR A 180 -1.56 -26.74 43.77
C TYR A 180 -0.55 -26.94 42.63
N LEU A 181 0.73 -27.12 42.97
CA LEU A 181 1.88 -27.08 42.04
C LEU A 181 2.17 -28.38 41.26
N LEU A 182 1.46 -29.47 41.53
CA LEU A 182 1.65 -30.73 40.80
C LEU A 182 0.86 -30.79 39.48
N GLY A 183 0.08 -29.75 39.14
CA GLY A 183 -0.76 -29.73 37.92
C GLY A 183 -0.52 -28.56 36.97
N GLY A 184 0.30 -27.57 37.32
CA GLY A 184 0.58 -26.41 36.47
C GLY A 184 1.78 -26.67 35.56
N ASP A 185 1.52 -26.86 34.27
CA ASP A 185 2.52 -27.03 33.22
C ASP A 185 2.67 -25.69 32.44
N LEU A 186 3.89 -25.19 32.21
CA LEU A 186 4.13 -23.96 31.43
C LEU A 186 4.07 -24.21 29.91
N THR A 187 3.71 -25.41 29.47
CA THR A 187 3.57 -25.77 28.05
C THR A 187 2.60 -24.83 27.32
N GLU A 188 1.47 -24.46 27.94
CA GLU A 188 0.54 -23.50 27.33
C GLU A 188 1.20 -22.14 27.08
N THR A 189 1.88 -21.58 28.10
CA THR A 189 2.65 -20.33 27.97
C THR A 189 3.73 -20.43 26.89
N ARG A 190 4.43 -21.57 26.82
CA ARG A 190 5.47 -21.81 25.81
C ARG A 190 4.87 -21.84 24.41
N ASP A 191 3.79 -22.60 24.21
CA ASP A 191 3.12 -22.74 22.91
C ASP A 191 2.57 -21.39 22.44
N SER A 192 1.99 -20.60 23.35
CA SER A 192 1.57 -19.21 23.14
C SER A 192 2.72 -18.33 22.65
N LEU A 193 3.84 -18.30 23.39
CA LEU A 193 5.01 -17.50 23.02
C LEU A 193 5.64 -17.95 21.68
N GLN A 194 5.62 -19.25 21.37
CA GLN A 194 6.09 -19.76 20.07
C GLN A 194 5.16 -19.35 18.92
N GLY A 195 3.84 -19.47 19.11
CA GLY A 195 2.85 -19.01 18.15
C GLY A 195 2.99 -17.50 17.88
N PHE A 196 3.30 -16.74 18.92
CA PHE A 196 3.58 -15.32 18.79
C PHE A 196 4.86 -15.04 18.01
N LEU A 197 5.98 -15.70 18.33
CA LEU A 197 7.24 -15.55 17.61
C LEU A 197 7.05 -15.82 16.11
N ALA A 198 6.35 -16.89 15.76
CA ALA A 198 6.02 -17.23 14.38
C ALA A 198 5.19 -16.14 13.69
N SER A 199 4.25 -15.54 14.41
CA SER A 199 3.45 -14.42 13.91
C SER A 199 4.31 -13.18 13.64
N ILE A 200 5.20 -12.78 14.57
CA ILE A 200 6.13 -11.67 14.33
C ILE A 200 6.98 -11.91 13.07
N GLN A 201 7.54 -13.10 12.92
CA GLN A 201 8.41 -13.43 11.78
C GLN A 201 7.65 -13.38 10.44
N ASP A 202 6.37 -13.79 10.41
CA ASP A 202 5.54 -13.63 9.22
C ASP A 202 5.28 -12.15 8.92
N TYR A 203 5.08 -11.34 9.96
CA TYR A 203 4.87 -9.90 9.83
C TYR A 203 6.11 -9.13 9.39
N GLU A 204 7.27 -9.43 9.94
CA GLU A 204 8.54 -8.87 9.49
C GLU A 204 8.71 -9.07 7.97
N LYS A 205 8.47 -10.28 7.47
CA LYS A 205 8.52 -10.59 6.03
C LYS A 205 7.53 -9.76 5.21
N LYS A 206 6.33 -9.50 5.73
CA LYS A 206 5.33 -8.65 5.07
C LYS A 206 5.78 -7.19 5.04
N VAL A 207 6.29 -6.66 6.15
CA VAL A 207 6.80 -5.29 6.24
C VAL A 207 7.97 -5.09 5.28
N VAL A 208 8.94 -6.02 5.23
CA VAL A 208 10.06 -5.96 4.27
C VAL A 208 9.53 -5.91 2.83
N ARG A 209 8.57 -6.77 2.47
CA ARG A 209 7.96 -6.74 1.13
C ARG A 209 7.25 -5.43 0.84
N TRP A 210 6.56 -4.83 1.82
CA TRP A 210 5.92 -3.53 1.65
C TRP A 210 6.94 -2.43 1.43
N ARG A 211 8.07 -2.46 2.14
CA ARG A 211 9.16 -1.51 1.90
C ARG A 211 9.74 -1.65 0.49
N GLU A 212 9.91 -2.87 -0.01
CA GLU A 212 10.33 -3.09 -1.40
C GLU A 212 9.31 -2.52 -2.40
N GLN A 213 8.02 -2.72 -2.16
CA GLN A 213 6.95 -2.16 -3.00
C GLN A 213 6.90 -0.63 -2.92
N ASP A 214 7.05 -0.07 -1.72
CA ASP A 214 7.05 1.37 -1.50
C ASP A 214 8.27 2.03 -2.16
N GLN A 215 9.45 1.41 -2.08
CA GLN A 215 10.63 1.87 -2.83
C GLN A 215 10.40 1.87 -4.35
N GLN A 216 9.77 0.82 -4.90
CA GLN A 216 9.40 0.79 -6.31
C GLN A 216 8.42 1.91 -6.67
N LEU A 217 7.49 2.25 -5.79
CA LEU A 217 6.57 3.37 -5.96
C LEU A 217 7.30 4.71 -5.88
N ILE A 218 8.22 4.90 -4.92
CA ILE A 218 9.04 6.12 -4.78
C ILE A 218 9.87 6.37 -6.03
N GLU A 219 10.50 5.32 -6.57
CA GLU A 219 11.32 5.42 -7.79
C GLU A 219 10.47 5.54 -9.07
N GLY A 220 9.26 4.96 -9.05
CA GLY A 220 8.33 4.94 -10.17
C GLY A 220 7.45 6.17 -10.28
N ALA A 221 7.09 6.81 -9.16
CA ALA A 221 6.13 7.91 -9.10
C ALA A 221 6.53 9.10 -9.99
N PRO A 222 7.79 9.60 -9.96
CA PRO A 222 8.18 10.70 -10.85
C PRO A 222 7.98 10.35 -12.33
N LYS A 223 8.34 9.13 -12.73
CA LYS A 223 8.21 8.67 -14.11
C LYS A 223 6.74 8.55 -14.53
N TRP A 224 5.89 8.03 -13.65
CA TRP A 224 4.47 7.87 -13.95
C TRP A 224 3.77 9.23 -14.06
N ILE A 225 4.07 10.18 -13.16
CA ILE A 225 3.49 11.53 -13.19
C ILE A 225 3.98 12.29 -14.44
N ASP A 226 5.26 12.16 -14.79
CA ASP A 226 5.81 12.73 -16.02
C ASP A 226 5.13 12.14 -17.26
N GLN A 227 4.96 10.81 -17.32
CA GLN A 227 4.28 10.14 -18.42
C GLN A 227 2.82 10.58 -18.54
N ALA A 228 2.09 10.67 -17.43
CA ALA A 228 0.71 11.16 -17.41
C ALA A 228 0.64 12.61 -17.90
N SER A 229 1.57 13.46 -17.46
CA SER A 229 1.67 14.87 -17.89
C SER A 229 1.94 14.99 -19.39
N ILE A 230 2.83 14.15 -19.94
CA ILE A 230 3.12 14.11 -21.39
C ILE A 230 1.88 13.65 -22.17
N ILE A 231 1.24 12.56 -21.77
CA ILE A 231 0.04 12.03 -22.43
C ILE A 231 -1.08 13.07 -22.44
N LEU A 232 -1.31 13.74 -21.30
CA LEU A 232 -2.33 14.76 -21.17
C LEU A 232 -1.99 16.01 -22.00
N THR A 233 -0.72 16.40 -22.08
CA THR A 233 -0.26 17.49 -22.96
C THR A 233 -0.52 17.17 -24.43
N VAL A 234 -0.21 15.94 -24.88
CA VAL A 234 -0.50 15.48 -26.25
C VAL A 234 -2.00 15.48 -26.52
N PHE A 235 -2.81 15.03 -25.57
CA PHE A 235 -4.26 15.06 -25.67
C PHE A 235 -4.81 16.49 -25.80
N LEU A 236 -4.34 17.43 -24.97
CA LEU A 236 -4.72 18.84 -25.06
C LEU A 236 -4.28 19.45 -26.39
N LEU A 237 -3.09 19.10 -26.89
CA LEU A 237 -2.60 19.59 -28.18
C LEU A 237 -3.51 19.11 -29.32
N TRP A 238 -3.84 17.82 -29.34
CA TRP A 238 -4.81 17.25 -30.27
C TRP A 238 -6.17 17.95 -30.18
N PHE A 239 -6.66 18.17 -28.95
CA PHE A 239 -7.91 18.87 -28.72
C PHE A 239 -7.88 20.31 -29.25
N ALA A 240 -6.82 21.07 -28.98
CA ALA A 240 -6.63 22.43 -29.50
C ALA A 240 -6.61 22.46 -31.04
N LEU A 241 -5.94 21.51 -31.69
CA LEU A 241 -5.93 21.38 -33.15
C LEU A 241 -7.34 21.10 -33.70
N SER A 242 -8.10 20.23 -33.03
CA SER A 242 -9.52 19.99 -33.38
C SER A 242 -10.37 21.25 -33.24
N GLN A 243 -10.16 22.06 -32.19
CA GLN A 243 -10.87 23.34 -32.03
C GLN A 243 -10.48 24.33 -33.13
N PHE A 244 -9.21 24.39 -33.52
CA PHE A 244 -8.76 25.24 -34.62
C PHE A 244 -9.42 24.85 -35.95
N GLY A 245 -9.57 23.55 -36.22
CA GLY A 245 -10.34 23.06 -37.37
C GLY A 245 -11.80 23.55 -37.35
N LEU A 246 -12.46 23.49 -36.19
CA LEU A 246 -13.81 24.02 -35.99
C LEU A 246 -13.86 25.55 -36.22
N LEU A 247 -12.85 26.29 -35.74
CA LEU A 247 -12.75 27.73 -35.93
C LEU A 247 -12.69 28.09 -37.42
N LEU A 248 -11.84 27.40 -38.19
CA LEU A 248 -11.73 27.60 -39.64
C LEU A 248 -13.04 27.30 -40.38
N HIS A 249 -13.77 26.26 -39.97
CA HIS A 249 -15.11 25.97 -40.51
C HIS A 249 -16.13 27.06 -40.15
N GLY A 250 -16.07 27.59 -38.92
CA GLY A 250 -16.90 28.71 -38.49
C GLY A 250 -16.64 29.97 -39.32
N LEU A 251 -15.36 30.27 -39.59
CA LEU A 251 -14.94 31.40 -40.42
C LEU A 251 -15.30 31.22 -41.90
N SER A 252 -15.13 30.03 -42.47
CA SER A 252 -15.49 29.76 -43.87
C SER A 252 -16.99 29.91 -44.12
N LEU A 253 -17.82 29.43 -43.17
CA LEU A 253 -19.27 29.64 -43.16
C LEU A 253 -19.65 31.13 -43.08
N ARG A 254 -18.89 31.92 -42.32
CA ARG A 254 -19.11 33.37 -42.22
C ARG A 254 -18.73 34.11 -43.51
N ALA A 255 -17.70 33.65 -44.20
CA ALA A 255 -17.26 34.17 -45.49
C ALA A 255 -18.17 33.76 -46.66
N GLY A 256 -19.20 32.95 -46.42
CA GLY A 256 -20.14 32.49 -47.44
C GLY A 256 -19.70 31.26 -48.21
N GLY A 257 -18.64 30.58 -47.77
CA GLY A 257 -18.22 29.30 -48.33
C GLY A 257 -19.28 28.23 -48.06
N ASP A 258 -19.55 27.38 -49.06
CA ASP A 258 -20.50 26.28 -48.93
C ASP A 258 -19.73 25.01 -48.49
N PRO A 259 -19.79 24.60 -47.21
CA PRO A 259 -18.93 23.54 -46.66
C PRO A 259 -19.21 22.17 -47.28
N LEU A 260 -20.35 22.01 -47.95
CA LEU A 260 -20.75 20.79 -48.64
C LEU A 260 -20.13 20.66 -50.04
N LEU A 261 -19.41 21.66 -50.55
CA LEU A 261 -18.75 21.57 -51.87
C LEU A 261 -17.72 20.43 -51.94
N VAL A 262 -17.06 20.07 -50.83
CA VAL A 262 -16.13 18.92 -50.77
C VAL A 262 -16.87 17.58 -50.89
N LEU A 263 -18.08 17.48 -50.31
CA LEU A 263 -18.95 16.30 -50.42
C LEU A 263 -19.68 16.23 -51.77
N ARG A 264 -19.80 17.36 -52.47
CA ARG A 264 -20.39 17.46 -53.82
C ARG A 264 -19.39 17.18 -54.96
N ARG A 265 -18.15 16.78 -54.67
CA ARG A 265 -17.27 16.20 -55.71
C ARG A 265 -17.90 14.89 -56.17
N THR A 266 -18.63 14.97 -57.28
CA THR A 266 -19.21 13.87 -58.02
C THR A 266 -18.18 12.75 -58.17
N PRO A 267 -18.53 11.47 -57.96
CA PRO A 267 -17.61 10.36 -58.22
C PRO A 267 -17.10 10.53 -59.65
N ARG A 268 -15.79 10.75 -59.77
CA ARG A 268 -15.10 10.85 -61.04
C ARG A 268 -15.41 9.56 -61.75
N ASP A 269 -16.17 9.69 -62.83
CA ASP A 269 -16.57 8.61 -63.71
C ASP A 269 -15.34 7.74 -63.96
N LYS A 270 -15.33 6.55 -63.35
CA LYS A 270 -14.36 5.52 -63.73
C LYS A 270 -14.86 5.04 -65.07
N SER A 271 -14.57 5.79 -66.12
CA SER A 271 -14.54 5.27 -67.47
C SER A 271 -13.44 4.20 -67.47
N VAL A 272 -13.84 2.98 -67.14
CA VAL A 272 -13.15 1.76 -67.52
C VAL A 272 -12.96 1.87 -69.04
N PRO A 273 -11.74 1.93 -69.57
CA PRO A 273 -11.55 1.70 -70.99
C PRO A 273 -11.97 0.26 -71.27
N ALA A 274 -13.17 0.13 -71.84
CA ALA A 274 -13.61 -1.11 -72.44
C ALA A 274 -12.74 -1.38 -73.66
N GLY A 275 -12.11 -2.56 -73.68
CA GLY A 275 -11.66 -3.26 -74.87
C GLY A 275 -10.67 -2.53 -75.77
N ASP A 276 -9.40 -2.91 -75.67
CA ASP A 276 -8.68 -3.24 -76.89
C ASP A 276 -8.32 -4.72 -76.79
N ASP A 277 -8.96 -5.47 -77.68
CA ASP A 277 -8.63 -6.85 -78.03
C ASP A 277 -7.15 -6.90 -78.42
N ILE A 278 -6.35 -7.65 -77.67
CA ILE A 278 -5.04 -8.10 -78.16
C ILE A 278 -5.23 -9.55 -78.59
N ASP A 279 -5.39 -9.70 -79.90
CA ASP A 279 -5.28 -10.94 -80.64
C ASP A 279 -3.99 -11.68 -80.22
N VAL A 280 -4.16 -12.84 -79.61
CA VAL A 280 -3.06 -13.78 -79.38
C VAL A 280 -2.90 -14.59 -80.67
N GLU A 281 -1.97 -14.13 -81.50
CA GLU A 281 -1.46 -14.85 -82.65
C GLU A 281 -0.73 -16.12 -82.16
N LEU A 282 -1.34 -17.27 -82.45
CA LEU A 282 -0.76 -18.60 -82.34
C LEU A 282 0.24 -18.79 -83.49
N GLU A 283 1.53 -18.90 -83.18
CA GLU A 283 2.49 -19.60 -84.02
C GLU A 283 3.22 -20.69 -83.25
N ALA A 284 3.53 -21.74 -84.00
CA ALA A 284 3.84 -23.11 -83.62
C ALA A 284 5.29 -23.36 -83.22
#